data_AF-A0A6A4GB62-F1
#
_entry.id   AF-A0A6A4GB62-F1
#
_cell.length_a   1.000
_cell.length_b   1.000
_cell.length_c   1.000
_cell.angle_alpha   90.00
_cell.angle_beta   90.00
_cell.angle_gamma   90.00
#
_symmetry.space_group_name_H-M   'P 1'
#
loop_
_entity.id
_entity.type
_entity.pdbx_description
1 polymer ?
#
loop_
_entity_poly.entity_id
_entity_poly.type
_entity_poly.pdbx_seq_one_letter_code
_entity_poly.pdbx_strand_id
1 'polypeptide(L)' 'TGVSKRTILPITQGRDFIAQAQSGTGECATFSISILQSIDVTIRETRALVLSPILN' A
#
# COMPACT_ATOMS: atom_id res chain seq x y z
N THR A 1 6.38 -1.23 -15.50
CA THR A 1 5.83 -1.09 -14.13
C THR A 1 6.95 -0.96 -13.12
N GLY A 2 7.44 0.27 -12.90
CA GLY A 2 8.63 0.55 -12.07
C GLY A 2 8.32 0.92 -10.60
N VAL A 3 7.11 1.37 -10.31
CA VAL A 3 6.70 1.83 -8.97
C VAL A 3 6.45 0.64 -8.02
N SER A 4 5.72 -0.40 -8.44
CA SER A 4 5.35 -1.52 -7.57
C SER A 4 6.53 -2.23 -6.91
N LYS A 5 7.64 -2.42 -7.63
CA LYS A 5 8.86 -3.04 -7.07
C LYS A 5 9.58 -2.17 -6.04
N ARG A 6 9.40 -0.86 -6.12
CA ARG A 6 10.05 0.12 -5.23
C ARG A 6 9.18 0.48 -4.02
N THR A 7 7.88 0.18 -4.07
CA THR A 7 6.91 0.54 -3.03
C THR A 7 6.69 -0.58 -2.00
N ILE A 8 6.67 -1.85 -2.41
CA ILE A 8 6.33 -2.95 -1.49
C ILE A 8 7.37 -3.11 -0.38
N LEU A 9 8.66 -3.17 -0.74
CA LEU A 9 9.72 -3.46 0.22
C LEU A 9 9.84 -2.40 1.34
N PRO A 10 9.82 -1.08 1.07
CA PRO A 10 9.79 -0.07 2.13
C PRO A 10 8.59 -0.20 3.08
N ILE A 11 7.39 -0.43 2.55
CA ILE A 11 6.17 -0.54 3.35
C ILE A 11 6.22 -1.78 4.26
N THR A 12 6.66 -2.93 3.73
CA THR A 12 6.83 -4.15 4.54
C THR A 12 7.91 -4.04 5.63
N GLN A 13 8.82 -3.07 5.49
CA GLN A 13 9.85 -2.77 6.49
C GLN A 13 9.40 -1.67 7.48
N GLY A 14 8.13 -1.26 7.44
CA GLY A 14 7.58 -0.22 8.31
C GLY A 14 8.11 1.17 8.02
N ARG A 15 8.64 1.42 6.81
CA ARG A 15 9.10 2.76 6.40
C ARG A 15 8.00 3.52 5.70
N ASP A 16 7.98 4.81 5.95
CA ASP A 16 7.17 5.76 5.21
C ASP A 16 7.66 5.86 3.76
N PHE A 17 6.72 5.98 2.83
CA PHE A 17 7.00 6.03 1.40
C PHE A 17 6.06 7.00 0.70
N ILE A 18 6.62 7.84 -0.19
CA ILE A 18 5.86 8.70 -1.08
C ILE A 18 6.00 8.14 -2.49
N ALA A 19 4.87 7.74 -3.07
CA ALA A 19 4.77 7.30 -4.46
C ALA A 19 4.25 8.44 -5.33
N GLN A 20 4.76 8.53 -6.55
CA GLN A 20 4.12 9.29 -7.60
C GLN A 20 3.97 8.36 -8.80
N ALA A 21 2.74 8.01 -9.15
CA ALA A 21 2.48 7.42 -10.46
C ALA A 21 1.36 8.12 -11.21
N GLN A 22 1.28 7.75 -12.47
CA GLN A 22 0.23 8.16 -13.38
C GLN A 22 -0.99 7.25 -13.19
N SER A 23 -2.19 7.80 -13.42
CA SER A 23 -3.45 7.07 -13.33
C SER A 23 -3.41 5.78 -14.17
N GLY A 24 -3.98 4.70 -13.63
CA GLY A 24 -4.07 3.39 -14.31
C GLY A 24 -2.85 2.46 -14.20
N THR A 25 -1.85 2.78 -13.37
CA THR A 25 -0.58 2.03 -13.30
C THR A 25 -0.52 0.90 -12.24
N GLY A 26 -1.65 0.55 -11.61
CA GLY A 26 -1.71 -0.57 -10.64
C GLY A 26 -1.18 -0.23 -9.25
N GLU A 27 -1.10 1.05 -8.89
CA GLU A 27 -0.69 1.49 -7.54
C GLU A 27 -1.63 0.98 -6.46
N CYS A 28 -2.95 1.02 -6.66
CA CYS A 28 -3.92 0.51 -5.69
C CYS A 28 -3.64 -0.96 -5.31
N ALA A 29 -3.37 -1.82 -6.30
CA ALA A 29 -3.01 -3.22 -6.04
C ALA A 29 -1.69 -3.35 -5.25
N THR A 30 -0.72 -2.48 -5.53
CA THR A 30 0.56 -2.44 -4.81
C THR A 30 0.35 -2.06 -3.34
N PHE A 31 -0.48 -1.06 -3.05
CA PHE A 31 -0.85 -0.67 -1.68
C PHE A 31 -1.57 -1.81 -0.96
N SER A 32 -2.57 -2.42 -1.59
CA SER A 32 -3.31 -3.55 -1.00
C SER A 32 -2.39 -4.72 -0.64
N ILE A 33 -1.49 -5.12 -1.54
CA ILE A 33 -0.54 -6.21 -1.27
C ILE A 33 0.38 -5.86 -0.10
N SER A 34 0.92 -4.64 -0.10
CA SER A 34 1.87 -4.20 0.94
C SER A 34 1.21 -4.15 2.32
N ILE A 35 -0.03 -3.67 2.39
CA ILE A 35 -0.81 -3.65 3.63
C ILE A 35 -1.07 -5.07 4.12
N LEU A 36 -1.54 -5.97 3.25
CA LEU A 36 -1.84 -7.35 3.62
C LEU A 36 -0.59 -8.12 4.09
N GLN A 37 0.58 -7.84 3.52
CA GLN A 37 1.85 -8.43 3.97
C GLN A 37 2.31 -7.95 5.35
N SER A 38 1.85 -6.77 5.79
CA SER A 38 2.27 -6.16 7.06
C SER A 38 1.28 -6.38 8.21
N ILE A 39 0.07 -6.91 7.96
CA ILE A 39 -0.97 -7.09 8.98
C ILE A 39 -0.83 -8.46 9.66
N ASP A 40 -0.82 -8.44 11.00
CA ASP A 40 -1.08 -9.62 11.82
C ASP A 40 -2.60 -9.87 11.91
N VAL A 41 -3.06 -10.98 11.35
CA VAL A 41 -4.47 -11.37 11.28
C VAL A 41 -5.06 -11.87 12.61
N THR A 42 -4.23 -12.08 13.63
CA THR A 42 -4.68 -12.51 14.97
C THR A 42 -5.23 -11.34 15.80
N ILE A 43 -4.88 -10.11 15.43
CA ILE A 43 -5.26 -8.88 16.15
C ILE A 43 -6.57 -8.31 15.57
N ARG A 44 -7.59 -8.15 16.41
CA ARG A 44 -8.94 -7.69 16.02
C ARG A 44 -9.13 -6.16 16.15
N GLU A 45 -8.12 -5.40 15.78
CA GLU A 45 -8.15 -3.94 15.82
C GLU A 45 -7.98 -3.35 14.42
N THR A 46 -8.28 -2.07 14.23
CA THR A 46 -8.01 -1.40 12.95
C THR A 46 -6.50 -1.34 12.71
N ARG A 47 -6.02 -2.07 11.69
CA ARG A 47 -4.58 -2.17 11.41
C ARG A 47 -4.09 -1.31 10.24
N ALA A 48 -5.00 -0.87 9.37
CA ALA A 48 -4.68 -0.02 8.24
C ALA A 48 -5.82 0.95 7.96
N LEU A 49 -5.48 2.17 7.55
CA LEU A 49 -6.40 3.20 7.10
C LEU A 49 -5.94 3.67 5.71
N VAL A 50 -6.83 3.59 4.72
CA VAL A 50 -6.58 4.08 3.37
C VAL A 50 -7.50 5.26 3.14
N LEU A 51 -6.94 6.42 2.86
CA LEU A 51 -7.68 7.63 2.51
C LEU A 51 -7.58 7.82 1.00
N SER A 52 -8.73 7.85 0.33
CA SER A 52 -8.81 8.20 -1.08
C SER A 52 -9.46 9.57 -1.24
N PRO A 53 -8.93 10.46 -2.09
CA PRO A 53 -9.58 11.73 -2.39
C PRO A 53 -10.91 11.55 -3.16
N ILE A 54 -11.10 10.42 -3.88
CA ILE A 54 -12.30 10.12 -4.69
C ILE A 54 -12.48 8.59 -4.80
N LEU A 55 -13.73 8.08 -4.86
CA LEU A 55 -14.05 6.65 -4.89
C LEU A 55 -14.73 6.20 -6.21
N ASN A 56 -14.31 6.77 -7.35
CA ASN A 56 -14.87 6.43 -8.67
C ASN A 56 -13.86 5.79 -9.63
#